data_AF-A0A0H4BYQ8-F1
#
_entry.id   AF-A0A0H4BYQ8-F1
#
_cell.length_a   1.000
_cell.length_b   1.000
_cell.length_c   1.000
_cell.angle_alpha   90.00
_cell.angle_beta   90.00
_cell.angle_gamma   90.00
#
_symmetry.space_group_name_H-M   'P 1'
#
loop_
_entity.id
_entity.type
_entity.pdbx_description
1 polymer ?
#
loop_
_entity_poly.entity_id
_entity_poly.type
_entity_poly.pdbx_seq_one_letter_code
_entity_poly.pdbx_strand_id
1 'polypeptide(L)'
;MNPVPPHAPEARAANAVYSILPARMAPLLLARLRAMHRYADARRATGRTWEGAAVQLHGAMAAVVITATARTGRRHLARATVRVVLDAIMAFERAYAVSLPYDDHGRYSPEPGTEYPFSVSDVGRAAVRLLGPDWHAESASWGVGASIEHKTHGLFTLGVDEDEDLCVTSDRHGTAPLFELCAADGLDTAAARVADAVRAFTDRDRCPSGQTAPECTESDPCEGCWQNQHDHSN
;
A
#
# COMPACT_ATOMS: atom_id res chain seq x y z
N MET A 1 -18.24 -7.97 9.19
CA MET A 1 -17.31 -7.21 8.33
C MET A 1 -16.75 -8.16 7.30
N ASN A 2 -17.07 -7.96 6.02
CA ASN A 2 -16.42 -8.71 4.94
C ASN A 2 -15.04 -8.07 4.71
N PRO A 3 -13.93 -8.82 4.78
CA PRO A 3 -12.62 -8.26 4.49
C PRO A 3 -12.59 -7.76 3.03
N VAL A 4 -12.14 -6.52 2.82
CA VAL A 4 -11.83 -5.99 1.49
C VAL A 4 -10.86 -6.98 0.82
N PRO A 5 -11.15 -7.49 -0.40
CA PRO A 5 -10.31 -8.52 -0.98
C PRO A 5 -8.97 -7.91 -1.43
N PRO A 6 -7.82 -8.37 -0.90
CA PRO A 6 -6.51 -7.74 -1.11
C PRO A 6 -5.93 -7.89 -2.54
N HIS A 7 -6.70 -8.43 -3.49
CA HIS A 7 -6.15 -9.02 -4.71
C HIS A 7 -6.29 -8.16 -5.98
N ALA A 8 -7.06 -7.06 -5.94
CA ALA A 8 -7.13 -6.11 -7.06
C ALA A 8 -5.86 -5.26 -7.25
N PRO A 9 -5.18 -4.79 -6.18
CA PRO A 9 -3.84 -4.19 -6.30
C PRO A 9 -2.79 -5.18 -6.82
N GLU A 10 -2.89 -6.46 -6.46
CA GLU A 10 -1.97 -7.50 -6.91
C GLU A 10 -2.06 -7.77 -8.42
N ALA A 11 -3.28 -7.72 -8.99
CA ALA A 11 -3.50 -7.83 -10.44
C ALA A 11 -2.90 -6.64 -11.20
N ARG A 12 -3.12 -5.41 -10.71
CA ARG A 12 -2.54 -4.18 -11.28
C ARG A 12 -1.02 -4.16 -11.16
N ALA A 13 -0.48 -4.56 -10.01
CA ALA A 13 0.95 -4.66 -9.80
C ALA A 13 1.58 -5.74 -10.70
N ALA A 14 0.91 -6.88 -10.90
CA ALA A 14 1.35 -7.89 -11.86
C ALA A 14 1.47 -7.28 -13.26
N ASN A 15 0.45 -6.58 -13.76
CA ASN A 15 0.49 -5.87 -15.05
C ASN A 15 1.69 -4.90 -15.19
N ALA A 16 2.08 -4.18 -14.13
CA ALA A 16 3.25 -3.29 -14.17
C ALA A 16 4.59 -4.02 -14.30
N VAL A 17 4.72 -5.22 -13.70
CA VAL A 17 5.92 -6.08 -13.82
C VAL A 17 6.05 -6.71 -15.22
N TYR A 18 5.01 -6.62 -16.06
CA TYR A 18 4.88 -7.34 -17.33
C TYR A 18 5.47 -6.67 -18.57
N SER A 19 5.88 -5.40 -18.51
CA SER A 19 6.42 -4.72 -19.69
C SER A 19 7.78 -5.26 -20.14
N ILE A 20 8.50 -5.96 -19.27
CA ILE A 20 9.79 -6.60 -19.57
C ILE A 20 9.85 -7.83 -18.65
N LEU A 21 9.89 -9.05 -19.20
CA LEU A 21 9.93 -10.28 -18.38
C LEU A 21 11.35 -10.86 -18.34
N PRO A 22 12.34 -10.21 -17.69
CA PRO A 22 13.65 -10.82 -17.50
C PRO A 22 13.50 -12.00 -16.54
N ALA A 23 14.32 -13.03 -16.76
CA ALA A 23 14.41 -14.26 -15.97
C ALA A 23 14.25 -14.04 -14.45
N ARG A 24 14.89 -12.98 -13.95
CA ARG A 24 14.96 -12.60 -12.54
C ARG A 24 13.61 -12.26 -11.91
N MET A 25 12.60 -11.89 -12.70
CA MET A 25 11.27 -11.48 -12.20
C MET A 25 10.29 -12.66 -12.09
N ALA A 26 10.64 -13.85 -12.60
CA ALA A 26 9.76 -15.01 -12.58
C ALA A 26 9.31 -15.43 -11.16
N PRO A 27 10.16 -15.41 -10.11
CA PRO A 27 9.71 -15.76 -8.75
C PRO A 27 8.68 -14.79 -8.19
N LEU A 28 8.88 -13.47 -8.36
CA LEU A 28 7.94 -12.44 -7.91
C LEU A 28 6.58 -12.59 -8.62
N LEU A 29 6.64 -12.81 -9.93
CA LEU A 29 5.46 -13.02 -10.73
C LEU A 29 4.69 -14.28 -10.32
N LEU A 30 5.39 -15.40 -10.09
CA LEU A 30 4.77 -16.62 -9.59
C LEU A 30 4.13 -16.43 -8.22
N ALA A 31 4.75 -15.66 -7.32
CA ALA A 31 4.17 -15.35 -6.02
C ALA A 31 2.82 -14.62 -6.18
N ARG A 32 2.74 -13.63 -7.07
CA ARG A 32 1.50 -12.89 -7.37
C ARG A 32 0.42 -13.77 -8.01
N LEU A 33 0.77 -14.55 -9.04
CA LEU A 33 -0.17 -15.47 -9.69
C LEU A 33 -0.70 -16.53 -8.72
N ARG A 34 0.12 -17.01 -7.77
CA ARG A 34 -0.33 -17.92 -6.69
C ARG A 34 -1.32 -17.27 -5.74
N ALA A 35 -1.13 -15.99 -5.40
CA ALA A 35 -2.08 -15.27 -4.57
C ALA A 35 -3.44 -15.15 -5.28
N MET A 36 -3.43 -14.68 -6.53
CA MET A 36 -4.63 -14.61 -7.38
C MET A 36 -5.30 -15.98 -7.55
N HIS A 37 -4.53 -17.04 -7.79
CA HIS A 37 -5.07 -18.40 -7.97
C HIS A 37 -5.77 -18.90 -6.71
N ARG A 38 -5.14 -18.76 -5.53
CA ARG A 38 -5.76 -19.17 -4.25
C ARG A 38 -7.08 -18.42 -4.01
N TYR A 39 -7.11 -17.13 -4.35
CA TYR A 39 -8.33 -16.34 -4.23
C TYR A 39 -9.45 -16.81 -5.17
N ALA A 40 -9.11 -17.06 -6.44
CA ALA A 40 -10.07 -17.54 -7.43
C ALA A 40 -10.57 -18.95 -7.11
N ASP A 41 -9.69 -19.84 -6.65
CA ASP A 41 -10.03 -21.22 -6.29
C ASP A 41 -10.98 -21.27 -5.08
N ALA A 42 -10.76 -20.43 -4.07
CA ALA A 42 -11.68 -20.28 -2.94
C ALA A 42 -13.09 -19.82 -3.35
N ARG A 43 -13.23 -19.19 -4.52
CA ARG A 43 -14.51 -18.70 -5.09
C ARG A 43 -15.05 -19.58 -6.22
N ARG A 44 -14.40 -20.71 -6.51
CA ARG A 44 -14.81 -21.58 -7.61
C ARG A 44 -16.27 -22.02 -7.54
N ALA A 45 -16.78 -22.23 -6.32
CA ALA A 45 -18.18 -22.60 -6.07
C ALA A 45 -19.20 -21.48 -6.34
N THR A 46 -18.77 -20.21 -6.41
CA THR A 46 -19.69 -19.06 -6.57
C THR A 46 -20.05 -18.78 -8.03
N GLY A 47 -19.35 -19.37 -9.01
CA GLY A 47 -19.74 -19.25 -10.41
C GLY A 47 -18.69 -19.75 -11.41
N ARG A 48 -19.15 -19.98 -12.65
CA ARG A 48 -18.32 -20.44 -13.78
C ARG A 48 -17.21 -19.46 -14.16
N THR A 49 -17.38 -18.17 -13.90
CA THR A 49 -16.37 -17.14 -14.15
C THR A 49 -15.15 -17.33 -13.25
N TRP A 50 -15.35 -17.61 -11.96
CA TRP A 50 -14.27 -17.90 -11.01
C TRP A 50 -13.54 -19.21 -11.33
N GLU A 51 -14.28 -20.25 -11.73
CA GLU A 51 -13.68 -21.48 -12.23
C GLU A 51 -12.78 -21.24 -13.44
N GLY A 52 -13.26 -20.49 -14.43
CA GLY A 52 -12.47 -20.13 -15.60
C GLY A 52 -11.20 -19.35 -15.25
N ALA A 53 -11.30 -18.38 -14.34
CA ALA A 53 -10.15 -17.60 -13.86
C ALA A 53 -9.12 -18.47 -13.13
N ALA A 54 -9.55 -19.37 -12.24
CA ALA A 54 -8.65 -20.27 -11.51
C ALA A 54 -7.87 -21.18 -12.47
N VAL A 55 -8.55 -21.77 -13.46
CA VAL A 55 -7.91 -22.62 -14.49
C VAL A 55 -6.87 -21.84 -15.30
N GLN A 56 -7.19 -20.61 -15.72
CA GLN A 56 -6.26 -19.79 -16.49
C GLN A 56 -5.05 -19.35 -15.67
N LEU A 57 -5.24 -18.98 -14.40
CA LEU A 57 -4.13 -18.63 -13.50
C LEU A 57 -3.21 -19.82 -13.25
N HIS A 58 -3.76 -21.03 -13.12
CA HIS A 58 -2.97 -22.24 -13.01
C HIS A 58 -2.10 -22.47 -14.27
N GLY A 59 -2.71 -22.35 -15.46
CA GLY A 59 -1.99 -22.44 -16.73
C GLY A 59 -0.89 -21.38 -16.88
N ALA A 60 -1.16 -20.15 -16.45
CA ALA A 60 -0.19 -19.06 -16.44
C ALA A 60 1.02 -19.35 -15.52
N MET A 61 0.79 -19.89 -14.30
CA MET A 61 1.88 -20.32 -13.42
C MET A 61 2.77 -21.38 -14.08
N ALA A 62 2.16 -22.39 -14.72
CA ALA A 62 2.91 -23.43 -15.42
C ALA A 62 3.74 -22.85 -16.58
N ALA A 63 3.16 -21.97 -17.39
CA ALA A 63 3.86 -21.31 -18.49
C ALA A 63 5.08 -20.49 -18.02
N VAL A 64 4.96 -19.78 -16.88
CA VAL A 64 6.07 -19.03 -16.29
C VAL A 64 7.21 -19.95 -15.84
N VAL A 65 6.90 -21.08 -15.18
CA VAL A 65 7.91 -22.07 -14.76
C VAL A 65 8.64 -22.67 -15.98
N ILE A 66 7.90 -23.06 -17.02
CA ILE A 66 8.46 -23.62 -18.25
C ILE A 66 9.40 -22.60 -18.92
N THR A 67 8.97 -21.36 -19.05
CA THR A 67 9.77 -20.30 -19.70
C THR A 67 10.98 -19.89 -18.86
N ALA A 68 10.89 -19.92 -17.54
CA ALA A 68 12.00 -19.60 -16.65
C ALA A 68 13.12 -20.64 -16.72
N THR A 69 12.77 -21.92 -16.94
CA THR A 69 13.71 -23.05 -16.96
C THR A 69 14.22 -23.40 -18.37
N ALA A 70 13.61 -22.86 -19.42
CA ALA A 70 13.99 -23.13 -20.80
C ALA A 70 15.41 -22.65 -21.15
N ARG A 71 16.23 -23.57 -21.67
CA ARG A 71 17.62 -23.30 -22.11
C ARG A 71 17.71 -22.78 -23.54
N THR A 72 16.77 -23.15 -24.41
CA THR A 72 16.70 -22.75 -25.82
C THR A 72 15.31 -22.20 -26.15
N GLY A 73 15.16 -21.44 -27.24
CA GLY A 73 13.86 -20.93 -27.69
C GLY A 73 13.19 -19.89 -26.76
N ARG A 74 13.93 -19.37 -25.77
CA ARG A 74 13.40 -18.52 -24.69
C ARG A 74 12.60 -17.31 -25.18
N ARG A 75 12.98 -16.68 -26.29
CA ARG A 75 12.26 -15.52 -26.82
C ARG A 75 10.84 -15.87 -27.29
N HIS A 76 10.66 -16.99 -27.98
CA HIS A 76 9.34 -17.42 -28.44
C HIS A 76 8.47 -17.88 -27.27
N LEU A 77 9.05 -18.65 -26.33
CA LEU A 77 8.37 -19.07 -25.11
C LEU A 77 7.97 -17.89 -24.22
N ALA A 78 8.83 -16.87 -24.11
CA ALA A 78 8.52 -15.64 -23.37
C ALA A 78 7.30 -14.91 -23.96
N ARG A 79 7.24 -14.73 -25.29
CA ARG A 79 6.07 -14.08 -25.92
C ARG A 79 4.78 -14.88 -25.70
N ALA A 80 4.84 -16.20 -25.86
CA ALA A 80 3.68 -17.06 -25.61
C ALA A 80 3.23 -16.99 -24.13
N THR A 81 4.19 -17.03 -23.20
CA THR A 81 3.91 -16.93 -21.76
C THR A 81 3.31 -15.59 -21.37
N VAL A 82 3.81 -14.49 -21.94
CA VAL A 82 3.23 -13.16 -21.73
C VAL A 82 1.75 -13.16 -22.12
N ARG A 83 1.42 -13.71 -23.28
CA ARG A 83 0.02 -13.81 -23.72
C ARG A 83 -0.83 -14.63 -22.75
N VAL A 84 -0.37 -15.82 -22.38
CA VAL A 84 -1.10 -16.71 -21.45
C VAL A 84 -1.34 -16.02 -20.12
N VAL A 85 -0.37 -15.27 -19.59
CA VAL A 85 -0.56 -14.62 -18.30
C VAL A 85 -1.47 -13.40 -18.40
N LEU A 86 -1.35 -12.58 -19.44
CA LEU A 86 -2.28 -11.46 -19.65
C LEU A 86 -3.71 -11.96 -19.78
N ASP A 87 -3.93 -13.06 -20.52
CA ASP A 87 -5.24 -13.69 -20.63
C ASP A 87 -5.76 -14.13 -19.24
N ALA A 88 -4.90 -14.73 -18.41
CA ALA A 88 -5.24 -15.13 -17.05
C ALA A 88 -5.54 -13.96 -16.11
N ILE A 89 -4.77 -12.87 -16.19
CA ILE A 89 -5.02 -11.64 -15.42
C ILE A 89 -6.36 -11.03 -15.84
N MET A 90 -6.62 -10.89 -17.14
CA MET A 90 -7.90 -10.37 -17.63
C MET A 90 -9.08 -11.26 -17.23
N ALA A 91 -8.92 -12.59 -17.23
CA ALA A 91 -9.96 -13.49 -16.77
C ALA A 91 -10.24 -13.33 -15.27
N PHE A 92 -9.19 -13.17 -14.46
CA PHE A 92 -9.33 -12.85 -13.04
C PHE A 92 -10.02 -11.50 -12.84
N GLU A 93 -9.59 -10.45 -13.54
CA GLU A 93 -10.21 -9.12 -13.46
C GLU A 93 -11.67 -9.14 -13.90
N ARG A 94 -12.05 -9.90 -14.93
CA ARG A 94 -13.46 -10.06 -15.32
C ARG A 94 -14.27 -10.80 -14.25
N ALA A 95 -13.74 -11.89 -13.71
CA ALA A 95 -14.39 -12.60 -12.61
C ALA A 95 -14.54 -11.70 -11.38
N TYR A 96 -13.55 -10.85 -11.13
CA TYR A 96 -13.54 -9.85 -10.07
C TYR A 96 -14.49 -8.67 -10.34
N ALA A 97 -14.56 -8.16 -11.56
CA ALA A 97 -15.43 -7.05 -11.96
C ALA A 97 -16.91 -7.45 -11.99
N VAL A 98 -17.22 -8.71 -12.34
CA VAL A 98 -18.56 -9.28 -12.14
C VAL A 98 -18.91 -9.38 -10.65
N SER A 99 -17.92 -9.38 -9.76
CA SER A 99 -18.11 -9.27 -8.31
C SER A 99 -17.96 -7.85 -7.75
N LEU A 100 -17.59 -6.88 -8.58
CA LEU A 100 -17.64 -5.48 -8.19
C LEU A 100 -19.06 -4.98 -8.41
N PRO A 101 -19.60 -4.19 -7.47
CA PRO A 101 -20.96 -3.71 -7.55
C PRO A 101 -21.01 -2.56 -8.57
N TYR A 102 -21.21 -2.89 -9.84
CA TYR A 102 -21.59 -1.94 -10.87
C TYR A 102 -23.11 -1.92 -10.99
N ASP A 103 -23.69 -0.74 -11.19
CA ASP A 103 -25.12 -0.63 -11.51
C ASP A 103 -25.41 -1.09 -12.95
N ASP A 104 -26.70 -1.11 -13.32
CA ASP A 104 -27.16 -1.51 -14.66
C ASP A 104 -26.63 -0.61 -15.79
N HIS A 105 -26.02 0.54 -15.46
CA HIS A 105 -25.41 1.47 -16.39
C HIS A 105 -23.88 1.33 -16.46
N GLY A 106 -23.31 0.32 -15.79
CA GLY A 106 -21.86 0.13 -15.71
C GLY A 106 -21.16 1.19 -14.87
N ARG A 107 -21.90 1.95 -14.06
CA ARG A 107 -21.32 2.90 -13.10
C ARG A 107 -20.94 2.14 -11.86
N TYR A 108 -19.77 2.46 -11.35
CA TYR A 108 -19.28 1.88 -10.13
C TYR A 108 -20.15 2.32 -8.94
N SER A 109 -20.73 1.37 -8.20
CA SER A 109 -21.72 1.61 -7.14
C SER A 109 -21.43 0.70 -5.93
N PRO A 110 -20.38 0.99 -5.16
CA PRO A 110 -20.01 0.19 -4.00
C PRO A 110 -21.14 0.20 -2.98
N GLU A 111 -21.39 -0.96 -2.33
CA GLU A 111 -22.17 -0.94 -1.10
C GLU A 111 -21.50 0.08 -0.15
N PRO A 112 -22.26 1.01 0.45
CA PRO A 112 -21.70 2.03 1.32
C PRO A 112 -20.72 1.42 2.35
N GLY A 113 -19.48 1.93 2.37
CA GLY A 113 -18.40 1.46 3.26
C GLY A 113 -17.53 0.31 2.75
N THR A 114 -17.67 -0.12 1.48
CA THR A 114 -16.89 -1.25 0.92
C THR A 114 -15.61 -0.87 0.17
N GLU A 115 -15.51 0.34 -0.39
CA GLU A 115 -14.27 0.80 -1.06
C GLU A 115 -13.26 1.46 -0.15
N TYR A 116 -13.77 2.26 0.77
CA TYR A 116 -12.98 3.01 1.72
C TYR A 116 -13.37 2.46 3.09
N PRO A 117 -12.72 1.37 3.55
CA PRO A 117 -13.08 0.71 4.80
C PRO A 117 -12.95 1.65 6.02
N PHE A 118 -12.28 2.78 5.84
CA PHE A 118 -12.13 3.86 6.80
C PHE A 118 -12.09 5.21 6.08
N SER A 119 -12.62 6.23 6.73
CA SER A 119 -12.54 7.64 6.29
C SER A 119 -11.20 8.27 6.70
N VAL A 120 -10.86 9.45 6.16
CA VAL A 120 -9.68 10.21 6.61
C VAL A 120 -9.81 10.56 8.09
N SER A 121 -11.02 10.83 8.58
CA SER A 121 -11.26 11.05 10.01
C SER A 121 -11.01 9.83 10.88
N ASP A 122 -11.22 8.62 10.37
CA ASP A 122 -10.88 7.40 11.09
C ASP A 122 -9.37 7.24 11.21
N VAL A 123 -8.62 7.60 10.16
CA VAL A 123 -7.15 7.66 10.21
C VAL A 123 -6.69 8.66 11.28
N GLY A 124 -7.26 9.86 11.31
CA GLY A 124 -6.95 10.87 12.33
C GLY A 124 -7.23 10.37 13.76
N ARG A 125 -8.40 9.75 13.99
CA ARG A 125 -8.76 9.15 15.29
C ARG A 125 -7.85 7.99 15.69
N ALA A 126 -7.40 7.18 14.74
CA ALA A 126 -6.45 6.11 15.00
C ALA A 126 -5.06 6.67 15.31
N ALA A 127 -4.61 7.71 14.59
CA ALA A 127 -3.31 8.34 14.78
C ALA A 127 -3.16 8.95 16.19
N VAL A 128 -4.18 9.64 16.72
CA VAL A 128 -4.09 10.23 18.07
C VAL A 128 -3.94 9.19 19.18
N ARG A 129 -4.46 7.97 18.99
CA ARG A 129 -4.21 6.86 19.93
C ARG A 129 -2.74 6.46 19.99
N LEU A 130 -2.02 6.60 18.87
CA LEU A 130 -0.57 6.35 18.79
C LEU A 130 0.25 7.53 19.32
N LEU A 131 -0.25 8.76 19.18
CA LEU A 131 0.41 9.98 19.67
C LEU A 131 0.35 10.11 21.20
N GLY A 132 -0.74 9.65 21.83
CA GLY A 132 -0.88 9.59 23.28
C GLY A 132 -2.11 10.35 23.81
N PRO A 133 -2.32 10.34 25.14
CA PRO A 133 -3.58 10.79 25.76
C PRO A 133 -3.84 12.29 25.66
N ASP A 134 -2.81 13.11 25.43
CA ASP A 134 -2.95 14.56 25.30
C ASP A 134 -3.38 15.01 23.89
N TRP A 135 -3.45 14.07 22.95
CA TRP A 135 -3.81 14.31 21.56
C TRP A 135 -5.28 14.02 21.28
N HIS A 136 -5.92 14.92 20.55
CA HIS A 136 -7.35 14.87 20.25
C HIS A 136 -7.54 14.99 18.73
N ALA A 137 -8.56 14.33 18.18
CA ALA A 137 -8.90 14.46 16.76
C ALA A 137 -10.39 14.73 16.58
N GLU A 138 -10.72 15.70 15.73
CA GLU A 138 -12.09 15.95 15.28
C GLU A 138 -12.22 15.70 13.78
N SER A 139 -13.40 15.26 13.38
CA SER A 139 -13.71 15.03 11.96
C SER A 139 -13.95 16.36 11.27
N ALA A 140 -13.33 16.58 10.10
CA ALA A 140 -13.78 17.61 9.19
C ALA A 140 -15.08 17.19 8.49
N SER A 141 -15.65 18.10 7.68
CA SER A 141 -16.89 17.87 6.93
C SER A 141 -16.88 16.54 6.18
N TRP A 142 -17.95 15.76 6.33
CA TRP A 142 -18.18 14.49 5.63
C TRP A 142 -17.08 13.43 5.75
N GLY A 143 -16.16 13.56 6.71
CA GLY A 143 -15.13 12.56 6.95
C GLY A 143 -13.92 12.62 6.00
N VAL A 144 -13.85 13.62 5.10
CA VAL A 144 -12.76 13.75 4.12
C VAL A 144 -11.49 14.37 4.68
N GLY A 145 -11.50 14.76 5.95
CA GLY A 145 -10.35 15.30 6.66
C GLY A 145 -10.47 15.13 8.17
N ALA A 146 -9.43 15.51 8.90
CA ALA A 146 -9.45 15.53 10.36
C ALA A 146 -8.61 16.69 10.89
N SER A 147 -9.05 17.35 11.96
CA SER A 147 -8.17 18.18 12.79
C SER A 147 -7.54 17.31 13.86
N ILE A 148 -6.24 17.44 14.07
CA ILE A 148 -5.48 16.78 15.13
C ILE A 148 -4.87 17.88 15.99
N GLU A 149 -5.18 17.90 17.29
CA GLU A 149 -4.78 18.98 18.19
C GLU A 149 -4.05 18.44 19.41
N HIS A 150 -3.06 19.22 19.86
CA HIS A 150 -2.39 19.06 21.14
C HIS A 150 -2.31 20.40 21.87
N LYS A 151 -2.56 20.39 23.19
CA LYS A 151 -2.62 21.61 24.03
C LYS A 151 -1.41 22.55 23.88
N THR A 152 -0.22 21.99 23.67
CA THR A 152 1.03 22.77 23.56
C THR A 152 1.62 22.84 22.15
N HIS A 153 1.24 21.94 21.24
CA HIS A 153 1.85 21.82 19.91
C HIS A 153 0.98 22.40 18.79
N GLY A 154 -0.26 22.80 19.11
CA GLY A 154 -1.16 23.46 18.17
C GLY A 154 -2.00 22.48 17.36
N LEU A 155 -2.51 22.99 16.23
CA LEU A 155 -3.45 22.32 15.35
C LEU A 155 -2.72 21.79 14.09
N PHE A 156 -3.05 20.56 13.72
CA PHE A 156 -2.66 19.91 12.48
C PHE A 156 -3.91 19.54 11.70
N THR A 157 -3.87 19.66 10.38
CA THR A 157 -4.98 19.26 9.49
C THR A 157 -4.54 18.07 8.66
N LEU A 158 -5.27 16.96 8.77
CA LEU A 158 -5.15 15.78 7.93
C LEU A 158 -6.16 15.89 6.77
N GLY A 159 -5.68 15.71 5.54
CA GLY A 159 -6.51 15.79 4.33
C GLY A 159 -5.86 15.06 3.15
N VAL A 160 -6.47 15.22 1.98
CA VAL A 160 -5.91 14.77 0.70
C VAL A 160 -5.58 16.01 -0.12
N ASP A 161 -4.39 16.06 -0.71
CA ASP A 161 -3.97 17.18 -1.56
C ASP A 161 -4.46 17.05 -3.01
N GLU A 162 -3.99 17.95 -3.88
CA GLU A 162 -4.37 17.98 -5.29
C GLU A 162 -3.79 16.82 -6.12
N ASP A 163 -2.75 16.16 -5.61
CA ASP A 163 -2.10 14.99 -6.23
C ASP A 163 -2.69 13.67 -5.69
N GLU A 164 -3.80 13.74 -4.96
CA GLU A 164 -4.49 12.61 -4.33
C GLU A 164 -3.69 11.93 -3.20
N ASP A 165 -2.64 12.58 -2.68
CA ASP A 165 -1.84 12.07 -1.58
C ASP A 165 -2.43 12.47 -0.22
N LEU A 166 -2.43 11.54 0.74
CA LEU A 166 -2.77 11.86 2.13
C LEU A 166 -1.68 12.79 2.68
N CYS A 167 -2.06 13.93 3.25
CA CYS A 167 -1.11 14.91 3.74
C CYS A 167 -1.47 15.42 5.15
N VAL A 168 -0.44 15.79 5.91
CA VAL A 168 -0.56 16.45 7.21
C VAL A 168 -0.06 17.89 7.08
N THR A 169 -0.94 18.85 7.32
CA THR A 169 -0.63 20.28 7.26
C THR A 169 -0.53 20.86 8.66
N SER A 170 0.53 21.65 8.90
CA SER A 170 0.72 22.47 10.10
C SER A 170 0.77 23.93 9.70
N ASP A 171 0.04 24.79 10.41
CA ASP A 171 0.07 26.25 10.17
C ASP A 171 1.47 26.86 10.31
N ARG A 172 2.35 26.21 11.08
CA ARG A 172 3.72 26.69 11.36
C ARG A 172 4.76 26.15 10.39
N HIS A 173 4.58 24.92 9.91
CA HIS A 173 5.63 24.16 9.22
C HIS A 173 5.28 23.75 7.79
N GLY A 174 4.07 24.08 7.32
CA GLY A 174 3.58 23.72 5.99
C GLY A 174 3.01 22.30 5.93
N THR A 175 3.01 21.72 4.73
CA THR A 175 2.38 20.43 4.43
C THR A 175 3.43 19.33 4.26
N ALA A 176 3.18 18.18 4.88
CA ALA A 176 3.96 16.96 4.72
C ALA A 176 3.11 15.90 3.99
N PRO A 177 3.38 15.59 2.72
CA PRO A 177 2.73 14.50 2.00
C PRO A 177 3.18 13.13 2.55
N LEU A 178 2.26 12.17 2.60
CA LEU A 178 2.47 10.80 3.04
C LEU A 178 2.54 9.88 1.82
N PHE A 179 3.62 10.01 1.05
CA PHE A 179 3.82 9.23 -0.17
C PHE A 179 3.74 7.73 0.06
N GLU A 180 3.31 7.04 -1.01
CA GLU A 180 3.19 5.58 -1.09
C GLU A 180 2.18 4.98 -0.11
N LEU A 181 1.23 5.78 0.37
CA LEU A 181 0.14 5.32 1.22
C LEU A 181 -1.16 5.23 0.42
N CYS A 182 -1.86 4.11 0.56
CA CYS A 182 -3.18 3.90 -0.05
C CYS A 182 -4.12 3.17 0.91
N ALA A 183 -5.42 3.15 0.58
CA ALA A 183 -6.43 2.48 1.41
C ALA A 183 -6.14 0.98 1.65
N ALA A 184 -5.39 0.34 0.74
CA ALA A 184 -5.04 -1.08 0.85
C ALA A 184 -3.98 -1.37 1.94
N ASP A 185 -3.22 -0.37 2.38
CA ASP A 185 -2.21 -0.52 3.45
C ASP A 185 -2.84 -0.70 4.84
N GLY A 186 -4.14 -0.42 4.96
CA GLY A 186 -4.91 -0.58 6.18
C GLY A 186 -4.84 0.64 7.10
N LEU A 187 -5.81 0.71 8.02
CA LEU A 187 -5.99 1.84 8.93
C LEU A 187 -4.78 2.04 9.84
N ASP A 188 -4.21 0.96 10.37
CA ASP A 188 -3.10 1.03 11.33
C ASP A 188 -1.82 1.60 10.69
N THR A 189 -1.52 1.18 9.44
CA THR A 189 -0.37 1.70 8.68
C THR A 189 -0.54 3.19 8.38
N ALA A 190 -1.72 3.58 7.91
CA ALA A 190 -2.03 4.98 7.64
C ALA A 190 -1.94 5.83 8.92
N ALA A 191 -2.50 5.34 10.03
CA ALA A 191 -2.46 6.01 11.32
C ALA A 191 -1.02 6.20 11.84
N ALA A 192 -0.17 5.18 11.71
CA ALA A 192 1.23 5.26 12.10
C ALA A 192 1.99 6.33 11.31
N ARG A 193 1.80 6.38 9.98
CA ARG A 193 2.45 7.39 9.10
C ARG A 193 2.01 8.81 9.43
N VAL A 194 0.72 9.01 9.71
CA VAL A 194 0.20 10.30 10.18
C VAL A 194 0.82 10.68 11.53
N ALA A 195 0.89 9.75 12.49
CA ALA A 195 1.48 10.01 13.80
C ALA A 195 2.97 10.38 13.69
N ASP A 196 3.73 9.72 12.82
CA ASP A 196 5.15 10.03 12.59
C ASP A 196 5.35 11.41 11.96
N ALA A 197 4.50 11.80 11.00
CA ALA A 197 4.55 13.15 10.42
C ALA A 197 4.23 14.24 11.47
N VAL A 198 3.23 14.01 12.32
CA VAL A 198 2.90 14.92 13.43
C VAL A 198 4.09 15.03 14.41
N ARG A 199 4.70 13.90 14.81
CA ARG A 199 5.90 13.91 15.66
C ARG A 199 7.03 14.70 15.04
N ALA A 200 7.29 14.52 13.74
CA ALA A 200 8.31 15.25 13.01
C ALA A 200 8.08 16.77 13.03
N PHE A 201 6.84 17.24 12.95
CA PHE A 201 6.54 18.65 13.14
C PHE A 201 6.76 19.11 14.59
N THR A 202 6.34 18.33 15.58
CA THR A 202 6.53 18.68 17.00
C THR A 202 7.99 18.70 17.44
N ASP A 203 8.83 17.84 16.86
CA ASP A 203 10.26 17.83 17.16
C ASP A 203 10.97 19.04 16.55
N ARG A 204 10.50 19.56 15.41
CA ARG A 204 10.97 20.84 14.85
C ARG A 204 10.66 22.03 15.77
N ASP A 205 9.52 22.02 16.45
CA ASP A 205 9.16 23.06 17.42
C ASP A 205 10.07 23.07 18.65
N ARG A 206 10.67 21.92 19.01
CA ARG A 206 11.58 21.81 20.15
C ARG A 206 12.98 22.36 19.86
N CYS A 207 13.34 22.52 18.59
CA CYS A 207 14.57 23.17 18.19
C CYS A 207 14.34 24.70 18.09
N PRO A 208 14.83 25.51 19.05
CA PRO A 208 14.67 26.96 18.96
C PRO A 208 15.31 27.48 17.67
N SER A 209 14.52 28.19 16.86
CA SER A 209 14.85 28.70 15.52
C SER A 209 15.92 29.82 15.48
N GLY A 210 16.88 29.79 16.41
CA GLY A 210 17.94 30.78 16.57
C GLY A 210 19.25 30.22 17.10
N GLN A 211 19.33 28.93 17.39
CA GLN A 211 20.62 28.26 17.48
C GLN A 211 20.95 27.79 16.07
N THR A 212 21.73 28.59 15.32
CA THR A 212 22.61 28.02 14.31
C THR A 212 23.25 26.81 14.97
N ALA A 213 23.07 25.62 14.39
CA ALA A 213 23.67 24.39 14.89
C ALA A 213 25.06 24.76 15.43
N PRO A 214 25.37 24.53 16.74
CA PRO A 214 26.75 24.67 17.17
C PRO A 214 27.49 23.81 16.18
N GLU A 215 28.42 24.46 15.47
CA GLU A 215 29.38 23.87 14.56
C GLU A 215 29.55 22.41 14.98
N CYS A 216 28.97 21.46 14.23
CA CYS A 216 29.30 20.05 14.38
C CYS A 216 30.73 19.93 13.83
N THR A 217 31.67 20.59 14.49
CA THR A 217 33.09 20.32 14.41
C THR A 217 33.21 18.93 15.00
N GLU A 218 33.30 17.96 14.09
CA GLU A 218 34.16 16.78 13.99
C GLU A 218 35.15 16.44 15.14
N SER A 219 34.91 16.88 16.37
CA SER A 219 35.88 16.89 17.46
C SER A 219 35.20 16.49 18.77
N ASP A 220 34.59 15.32 18.80
CA ASP A 220 34.72 14.37 19.92
C ASP A 220 33.91 13.11 19.64
N PRO A 221 34.54 11.92 19.55
CA PRO A 221 33.80 10.68 19.42
C PRO A 221 33.09 10.42 20.74
N CYS A 222 31.77 10.27 20.69
CA CYS A 222 31.02 9.62 21.76
C CYS A 222 31.49 8.16 21.89
N GLU A 223 32.55 7.93 22.66
CA GLU A 223 32.85 6.63 23.27
C GLU A 223 31.66 6.28 24.18
N GLY A 224 30.78 5.40 23.74
CA GLY A 224 29.78 4.87 24.67
C GLY A 224 28.61 4.04 24.16
N CYS A 225 28.26 4.05 22.87
CA CYS A 225 26.97 3.45 22.45
C CYS A 225 26.99 2.31 21.42
N TRP A 226 28.15 1.79 20.97
CA TRP A 226 28.14 0.62 20.08
C TRP A 226 29.28 -0.38 20.37
N GLN A 227 29.25 -1.04 21.53
CA GLN A 227 29.74 -2.41 21.62
C GLN A 227 28.55 -3.36 21.75
N ASN A 228 28.25 -4.06 20.67
CA ASN A 228 28.04 -5.52 20.67
C ASN A 228 27.88 -6.00 19.21
N GLN A 229 29.03 -6.20 18.56
CA GLN A 229 29.18 -7.25 17.57
C GLN A 229 29.07 -8.58 18.32
N HIS A 230 28.07 -9.38 17.98
CA HIS A 230 28.24 -10.83 18.03
C HIS A 230 28.58 -11.28 16.62
N ASP A 231 29.85 -11.63 16.46
CA ASP A 231 30.35 -12.60 15.49
C ASP A 231 29.41 -13.78 15.35
N HIS A 232 29.25 -14.30 14.13
CA HIS A 232 29.36 -15.72 13.81
C HIS A 232 29.42 -15.89 12.29
N SER A 233 30.65 -16.04 11.79
CA SER A 233 30.94 -16.74 10.54
C SER A 233 31.49 -18.12 10.88
N ASN A 234 30.81 -19.17 10.41
CA ASN A 234 31.41 -20.32 9.73
C ASN A 234 30.34 -21.01 8.88
#